data_AF-A0A4Z2CLM5-F1
#
_entry.id   AF-A0A4Z2CLM5-F1
#
_cell.length_a   1.000
_cell.length_b   1.000
_cell.length_c   1.000
_cell.angle_alpha   90.00
_cell.angle_beta   90.00
_cell.angle_gamma   90.00
#
_symmetry.space_group_name_H-M   'P 1'
#
loop_
_entity.id
_entity.type
_entity.pdbx_description
1 polymer ?
#
loop_
_entity_poly.entity_id
_entity_poly.type
_entity_poly.pdbx_seq_one_letter_code
_entity_poly.pdbx_strand_id
1 'polypeptide(L)'
;MRQIGGRWFHHNLTGLEAEKLLSLKGVSGSFLARPSHSTPGSFTLSVRRGDEVTHIRIQNTEEFLDLYGGEKFATLSELVTYYMENEGQLREKNGDLIELKYPLISEDPTTERWFHGKITGKEAEKMLLERGKPDCFLVRESVHRPGSYVLSVLTGEQVAHIMIHGKPNGMYDVGGGHQFSSLKELIDFYTNTPMVEKNGGLVSLKQPFNATRFNVSTIDQRMHQLEQENGHGSGLAGFLEEFEELHQETHVKNNPRVEGYQSYNRDKNRYKHILPFDWSQVKLFDGDPDEPGSDYINANYISWPVHLTESLSNGSSFSSVKYSPIASVSDVNNSQQCTNSITTSSNPPLTPNNSAAFFFNGKPRYIATQGAVVNSQDAFWRMIWQEKSAVIVMITKIMERGRFTSTLPWANL
;
A
#
# COMPACT_ATOMS: atom_id res chain seq x y z
N MET A 1 11.43 -8.11 -13.36
CA MET A 1 11.54 -8.95 -12.15
C MET A 1 10.82 -8.25 -11.01
N ARG A 2 9.85 -8.90 -10.35
CA ARG A 2 9.15 -8.36 -9.17
C ARG A 2 10.16 -8.32 -8.02
N GLN A 3 10.33 -7.20 -7.31
CA GLN A 3 10.95 -7.24 -5.99
C GLN A 3 9.84 -7.43 -4.96
N ILE A 4 9.62 -8.67 -4.53
CA ILE A 4 8.75 -8.95 -3.39
C ILE A 4 9.47 -8.38 -2.16
N GLY A 5 8.93 -7.29 -1.60
CA GLY A 5 9.53 -6.61 -0.46
C GLY A 5 9.95 -7.60 0.62
N GLY A 6 11.23 -7.55 1.04
CA GLY A 6 11.89 -8.54 1.91
C GLY A 6 11.37 -8.59 3.36
N ARG A 7 10.06 -8.47 3.57
CA ARG A 7 9.43 -8.61 4.89
C ARG A 7 9.18 -10.06 5.27
N TRP A 8 9.34 -11.02 4.36
CA TRP A 8 9.40 -12.45 4.67
C TRP A 8 10.76 -12.86 5.28
N PHE A 9 11.73 -11.94 5.38
CA PHE A 9 13.01 -12.19 6.01
C PHE A 9 12.97 -11.79 7.49
N HIS A 10 13.20 -12.77 8.38
CA HIS A 10 13.21 -12.60 9.83
C HIS A 10 14.65 -12.63 10.34
N HIS A 11 15.14 -11.49 10.82
CA HIS A 11 16.56 -11.30 11.17
C HIS A 11 17.00 -12.11 12.40
N ASN A 12 16.12 -12.27 13.39
CA ASN A 12 16.44 -12.86 14.69
C ASN A 12 15.49 -14.02 15.01
N LEU A 13 15.37 -14.99 14.09
CA LEU A 13 14.48 -16.14 14.27
C LEU A 13 15.27 -17.45 14.22
N THR A 14 15.13 -18.28 15.25
CA THR A 14 15.70 -19.64 15.27
C THR A 14 14.85 -20.60 14.42
N GLY A 15 15.36 -21.81 14.18
CA GLY A 15 14.58 -22.84 13.48
C GLY A 15 13.31 -23.23 14.24
N LEU A 16 13.44 -23.49 15.54
CA LEU A 16 12.32 -23.89 16.39
C LEU A 16 11.24 -22.80 16.50
N GLU A 17 11.64 -21.54 16.57
CA GLU A 17 10.69 -20.41 16.57
C GLU A 17 10.01 -20.26 15.21
N ALA A 18 10.74 -20.46 14.10
CA ALA A 18 10.16 -20.46 12.77
C ALA A 18 9.11 -21.56 12.58
N GLU A 19 9.37 -22.77 13.09
CA GLU A 19 8.39 -23.86 13.09
C GLU A 19 7.11 -23.47 13.84
N LYS A 20 7.25 -22.99 15.09
CA LYS A 20 6.11 -22.52 15.89
C LYS A 20 5.33 -21.42 15.18
N LEU A 21 6.02 -20.45 14.59
CA LEU A 21 5.41 -19.30 13.94
C LEU A 21 4.64 -19.71 12.67
N LEU A 22 5.24 -20.57 11.83
CA LEU A 22 4.60 -21.10 10.63
C LEU A 22 3.41 -21.99 10.97
N SER A 23 3.52 -22.81 12.02
CA SER A 23 2.44 -23.68 12.48
C SER A 23 1.27 -22.90 13.11
N LEU A 24 1.56 -21.79 13.80
CA LEU A 24 0.54 -20.97 14.46
C LEU A 24 -0.15 -19.99 13.50
N LYS A 25 0.61 -19.32 12.62
CA LYS A 25 0.12 -18.20 11.79
C LYS A 25 0.07 -18.51 10.30
N GLY A 26 0.78 -19.53 9.84
CA GLY A 26 0.83 -19.90 8.43
C GLY A 26 -0.24 -20.92 8.04
N VAL A 27 -0.39 -21.12 6.75
CA VAL A 27 -1.09 -22.24 6.10
C VAL A 27 -0.11 -23.04 5.23
N SER A 28 -0.50 -24.19 4.68
CA SER A 28 0.34 -24.93 3.72
C SER A 28 0.77 -24.02 2.56
N GLY A 29 2.07 -24.04 2.22
CA GLY A 29 2.71 -23.12 1.27
C GLY A 29 3.17 -21.79 1.89
N SER A 30 2.97 -21.59 3.19
CA SER A 30 3.53 -20.40 3.87
C SER A 30 5.02 -20.55 4.07
N PHE A 31 5.77 -19.45 3.94
CA PHE A 31 7.22 -19.50 4.05
C PHE A 31 7.82 -18.24 4.66
N LEU A 32 9.02 -18.37 5.21
CA LEU A 32 9.85 -17.26 5.64
C LEU A 32 11.34 -17.58 5.42
N ALA A 33 12.17 -16.57 5.27
CA ALA A 33 13.62 -16.73 5.29
C ALA A 33 14.21 -16.15 6.56
N ARG A 34 15.34 -16.69 7.01
CA ARG A 34 16.04 -16.29 8.23
C ARG A 34 17.54 -16.59 8.12
N PRO A 35 18.41 -15.93 8.89
CA PRO A 35 19.80 -16.35 9.02
C PRO A 35 19.93 -17.80 9.52
N SER A 36 20.92 -18.52 9.00
CA SER A 36 21.25 -19.86 9.48
C SER A 36 22.02 -19.78 10.81
N HIS A 37 21.48 -20.38 11.86
CA HIS A 37 22.14 -20.48 13.17
C HIS A 37 23.23 -21.56 13.19
N SER A 38 23.06 -22.63 12.41
CA SER A 38 24.04 -23.72 12.30
C SER A 38 25.18 -23.40 11.34
N THR A 39 25.05 -22.37 10.50
CA THR A 39 26.11 -21.93 9.58
C THR A 39 26.10 -20.42 9.43
N PRO A 40 26.94 -19.71 10.20
CA PRO A 40 27.07 -18.26 10.10
C PRO A 40 27.34 -17.80 8.66
N GLY A 41 26.69 -16.71 8.24
CA GLY A 41 26.81 -16.14 6.89
C GLY A 41 25.92 -16.80 5.82
N SER A 42 25.31 -17.95 6.12
CA SER A 42 24.31 -18.60 5.26
C SER A 42 22.87 -18.28 5.70
N PHE A 43 21.89 -18.62 4.86
CA PHE A 43 20.47 -18.39 5.15
C PHE A 43 19.69 -19.71 5.17
N THR A 44 18.47 -19.67 5.67
CA THR A 44 17.54 -20.81 5.69
C THR A 44 16.15 -20.33 5.29
N LEU A 45 15.56 -21.01 4.31
CA LEU A 45 14.16 -20.87 3.92
C LEU A 45 13.34 -21.91 4.69
N SER A 46 12.40 -21.45 5.50
CA SER A 46 11.49 -22.32 6.27
C SER A 46 10.12 -22.29 5.61
N VAL A 47 9.56 -23.46 5.27
CA VAL A 47 8.32 -23.59 4.50
C VAL A 47 7.38 -24.56 5.19
N ARG A 48 6.12 -24.15 5.41
CA ARG A 48 5.06 -25.01 5.92
C ARG A 48 4.46 -25.85 4.80
N ARG A 49 4.38 -27.15 5.00
CA ARG A 49 3.81 -28.14 4.07
C ARG A 49 2.83 -29.01 4.84
N GLY A 50 1.53 -28.75 4.66
CA GLY A 50 0.50 -29.35 5.51
C GLY A 50 0.72 -28.97 6.99
N ASP A 51 1.00 -29.98 7.81
CA ASP A 51 1.25 -29.83 9.25
C ASP A 51 2.73 -29.83 9.63
N GLU A 52 3.63 -30.00 8.67
CA GLU A 52 5.07 -30.03 8.88
C GLU A 52 5.74 -28.75 8.37
N VAL A 53 6.93 -28.45 8.91
CA VAL A 53 7.77 -27.34 8.47
C VAL A 53 9.10 -27.90 7.99
N THR A 54 9.45 -27.59 6.74
CA THR A 54 10.72 -27.98 6.13
C THR A 54 11.69 -26.81 6.16
N HIS A 55 12.95 -27.07 6.51
CA HIS A 55 14.03 -26.08 6.47
C HIS A 55 15.00 -26.38 5.33
N ILE A 56 15.08 -25.44 4.39
CA ILE A 56 15.93 -25.54 3.21
C ILE A 56 17.07 -24.54 3.38
N ARG A 57 18.29 -25.05 3.45
CA ARG A 57 19.47 -24.21 3.59
C ARG A 57 19.81 -23.57 2.25
N ILE A 58 20.07 -22.26 2.29
CA ILE A 58 20.53 -21.45 1.17
C ILE A 58 22.03 -21.29 1.31
N GLN A 59 22.77 -21.72 0.29
CA GLN A 59 24.22 -21.52 0.26
C GLN A 59 24.50 -20.09 -0.18
N ASN A 60 25.44 -19.45 0.52
CA ASN A 60 25.93 -18.11 0.18
C ASN A 60 27.43 -18.21 -0.04
N THR A 61 27.88 -18.04 -1.28
CA THR A 61 29.30 -18.10 -1.68
C THR A 61 29.93 -16.72 -1.82
N GLU A 62 29.25 -15.66 -1.36
CA GLU A 62 29.59 -14.24 -1.57
C GLU A 62 29.46 -13.76 -3.03
N GLU A 63 29.53 -14.66 -4.01
CA GLU A 63 29.28 -14.38 -5.43
C GLU A 63 27.82 -14.62 -5.84
N PHE A 64 27.18 -15.65 -5.27
CA PHE A 64 25.79 -16.00 -5.55
C PHE A 64 25.12 -16.75 -4.40
N LEU A 65 23.80 -16.83 -4.48
CA LEU A 65 22.92 -17.60 -3.61
C LEU A 65 22.31 -18.75 -4.40
N ASP A 66 22.30 -19.95 -3.85
CA ASP A 66 21.62 -21.09 -4.46
C ASP A 66 20.94 -22.01 -3.43
N LEU A 67 20.09 -22.90 -3.93
CA LEU A 67 19.47 -23.99 -3.20
C LEU A 67 20.05 -25.32 -3.72
N TYR A 68 21.22 -25.71 -3.19
CA TYR A 68 21.86 -27.02 -3.40
C TYR A 68 21.77 -27.56 -4.84
N GLY A 69 22.39 -26.86 -5.79
CA GLY A 69 22.48 -27.29 -7.19
C GLY A 69 21.30 -26.88 -8.08
N GLY A 70 20.43 -26.00 -7.58
CA GLY A 70 19.43 -25.27 -8.38
C GLY A 70 20.02 -24.05 -9.12
N GLU A 71 19.13 -23.15 -9.50
CA GLU A 71 19.47 -21.86 -10.11
C GLU A 71 20.25 -20.96 -9.13
N LYS A 72 21.06 -20.05 -9.70
CA LYS A 72 21.92 -19.11 -8.95
C LYS A 72 21.37 -17.70 -8.99
N PHE A 73 21.38 -17.01 -7.86
CA PHE A 73 20.77 -15.68 -7.69
C PHE A 73 21.75 -14.69 -7.05
N ALA A 74 21.63 -13.39 -7.38
CA ALA A 74 22.49 -12.37 -6.76
C ALA A 74 21.96 -11.94 -5.38
N THR A 75 20.63 -11.99 -5.18
CA THR A 75 20.01 -11.59 -3.91
C THR A 75 18.97 -12.60 -3.42
N LEU A 76 18.73 -12.63 -2.10
CA LEU A 76 17.67 -13.46 -1.52
C LEU A 76 16.29 -13.10 -2.08
N SER A 77 16.09 -11.83 -2.45
CA SER A 77 14.81 -11.37 -3.02
C SER A 77 14.56 -11.93 -4.41
N GLU A 78 15.60 -12.00 -5.25
CA GLU A 78 15.53 -12.64 -6.55
C GLU A 78 15.26 -14.14 -6.42
N LEU A 79 15.97 -14.82 -5.52
CA LEU A 79 15.78 -16.25 -5.24
C LEU A 79 14.34 -16.56 -4.84
N VAL A 80 13.79 -15.84 -3.85
CA VAL A 80 12.42 -16.05 -3.38
C VAL A 80 11.41 -15.73 -4.49
N THR A 81 11.61 -14.62 -5.20
CA THR A 81 10.69 -14.24 -6.29
C THR A 81 10.66 -15.31 -7.37
N TYR A 82 11.81 -15.84 -7.78
CA TYR A 82 11.90 -16.89 -8.79
C TYR A 82 11.09 -18.13 -8.41
N TYR A 83 11.28 -18.65 -7.19
CA TYR A 83 10.59 -19.86 -6.74
C TYR A 83 9.11 -19.65 -6.39
N MET A 84 8.68 -18.40 -6.15
CA MET A 84 7.26 -18.05 -6.07
C MET A 84 6.58 -17.98 -7.44
N GLU A 85 7.29 -17.52 -8.47
CA GLU A 85 6.74 -17.36 -9.83
C GLU A 85 6.82 -18.66 -10.66
N ASN A 86 7.74 -19.56 -10.32
CA ASN A 86 8.00 -20.81 -11.05
C ASN A 86 7.63 -22.03 -10.20
N GLU A 87 6.33 -22.27 -10.05
CA GLU A 87 5.81 -23.49 -9.40
C GLU A 87 6.37 -24.74 -10.10
N GLY A 88 6.76 -25.76 -9.33
CA GLY A 88 7.33 -27.00 -9.88
C GLY A 88 8.85 -27.14 -9.76
N GLN A 89 9.58 -26.04 -9.57
CA GLN A 89 11.06 -26.02 -9.61
C GLN A 89 11.73 -26.32 -8.27
N LEU A 90 11.08 -26.06 -7.13
CA LEU A 90 11.64 -26.35 -5.82
C LEU A 90 11.16 -27.71 -5.32
N ARG A 91 12.10 -28.63 -5.09
CA ARG A 91 11.83 -30.02 -4.72
C ARG A 91 12.73 -30.50 -3.60
N GLU A 92 12.21 -31.43 -2.82
CA GLU A 92 12.98 -32.16 -1.81
C GLU A 92 13.78 -33.32 -2.44
N LYS A 93 14.74 -33.89 -1.69
CA LYS A 93 15.55 -35.03 -2.12
C LYS A 93 14.73 -36.27 -2.50
N ASN A 94 13.55 -36.43 -1.92
CA ASN A 94 12.62 -37.51 -2.22
C ASN A 94 11.75 -37.23 -3.47
N GLY A 95 11.87 -36.05 -4.08
CA GLY A 95 11.13 -35.62 -5.28
C GLY A 95 9.86 -34.81 -5.00
N ASP A 96 9.46 -34.66 -3.73
CA ASP A 96 8.25 -33.94 -3.36
C ASP A 96 8.36 -32.44 -3.67
N LEU A 97 7.23 -31.86 -4.07
CA LEU A 97 7.15 -30.44 -4.41
C LEU A 97 7.13 -29.57 -3.15
N ILE A 98 7.87 -28.46 -3.21
CA ILE A 98 7.82 -27.39 -2.21
C ILE A 98 7.28 -26.13 -2.88
N GLU A 99 6.13 -25.66 -2.43
CA GLU A 99 5.48 -24.47 -2.97
C GLU A 99 5.72 -23.26 -2.06
N LEU A 100 6.15 -22.14 -2.65
CA LEU A 100 6.24 -20.85 -1.97
C LEU A 100 5.05 -19.98 -2.36
N LYS A 101 3.97 -20.03 -1.56
CA LYS A 101 2.71 -19.32 -1.89
C LYS A 101 2.48 -18.10 -1.01
N TYR A 102 2.67 -18.24 0.30
CA TYR A 102 2.25 -17.22 1.26
C TYR A 102 3.45 -16.73 2.11
N PRO A 103 4.09 -15.60 1.77
CA PRO A 103 5.17 -15.07 2.60
C PRO A 103 4.65 -14.72 4.00
N LEU A 104 5.22 -15.35 5.03
CA LEU A 104 4.93 -15.03 6.42
C LEU A 104 5.76 -13.82 6.85
N ILE A 105 5.08 -12.68 6.94
CA ILE A 105 5.68 -11.37 7.20
C ILE A 105 6.28 -11.33 8.61
N SER A 106 7.52 -10.86 8.71
CA SER A 106 8.22 -10.54 9.95
C SER A 106 7.51 -9.41 10.66
N GLU A 107 7.25 -9.63 11.95
CA GLU A 107 6.59 -8.63 12.79
C GLU A 107 7.54 -7.46 13.01
N ASP A 108 6.97 -6.26 13.14
CA ASP A 108 7.75 -5.10 13.51
C ASP A 108 8.38 -5.35 14.90
N PRO A 109 9.60 -4.87 15.17
CA PRO A 109 10.31 -5.10 16.43
C PRO A 109 9.60 -4.50 17.66
N THR A 110 8.57 -3.70 17.42
CA THR A 110 7.76 -3.04 18.44
C THR A 110 6.39 -2.67 17.87
N THR A 111 5.40 -2.54 18.74
CA THR A 111 4.04 -2.07 18.44
C THR A 111 3.87 -0.57 18.69
N GLU A 112 4.95 0.10 19.07
CA GLU A 112 4.94 1.52 19.43
C GLU A 112 4.70 2.42 18.21
N ARG A 113 3.85 3.45 18.37
CA ARG A 113 3.44 4.34 17.28
C ARG A 113 4.60 5.14 16.69
N TRP A 114 5.65 5.41 17.47
CA TRP A 114 6.84 6.12 16.96
C TRP A 114 7.69 5.28 16.01
N PHE A 115 7.36 4.00 15.79
CA PHE A 115 8.07 3.14 14.85
C PHE A 115 7.44 3.17 13.45
N HIS A 116 8.21 3.62 12.46
CA HIS A 116 7.74 3.81 11.08
C HIS A 116 8.14 2.66 10.13
N GLY A 117 8.92 1.70 10.64
CA GLY A 117 9.47 0.59 9.85
C GLY A 117 10.40 1.07 8.73
N LYS A 118 10.21 0.53 7.52
CA LYS A 118 11.06 0.80 6.34
C LYS A 118 10.71 2.13 5.68
N ILE A 119 11.24 3.22 6.24
CA ILE A 119 11.32 4.52 5.57
C ILE A 119 12.78 4.98 5.47
N THR A 120 13.10 5.75 4.44
CA THR A 120 14.43 6.33 4.23
C THR A 120 14.68 7.52 5.15
N GLY A 121 15.95 7.92 5.29
CA GLY A 121 16.31 9.14 6.01
C GLY A 121 15.64 10.39 5.42
N LYS A 122 15.62 10.50 4.10
CA LYS A 122 15.00 11.63 3.38
C LYS A 122 13.49 11.72 3.59
N GLU A 123 12.80 10.58 3.60
CA GLU A 123 11.36 10.54 3.90
C GLU A 123 11.10 10.96 5.34
N ALA A 124 11.89 10.46 6.30
CA ALA A 124 11.81 10.86 7.69
C ALA A 124 12.07 12.36 7.88
N GLU A 125 13.11 12.89 7.25
CA GLU A 125 13.43 14.33 7.24
C GLU A 125 12.25 15.15 6.74
N LYS A 126 11.71 14.79 5.58
CA LYS A 126 10.55 15.46 4.99
C LYS A 126 9.35 15.47 5.95
N MET A 127 9.00 14.31 6.50
CA MET A 127 7.85 14.16 7.41
C MET A 127 8.01 14.99 8.69
N LEU A 128 9.19 14.96 9.30
CA LEU A 128 9.50 15.69 10.52
C LEU A 128 9.56 17.21 10.27
N LEU A 129 10.15 17.67 9.17
CA LEU A 129 10.25 19.10 8.86
C LEU A 129 8.89 19.70 8.45
N GLU A 130 8.05 18.96 7.73
CA GLU A 130 6.76 19.47 7.24
C GLU A 130 5.66 19.46 8.31
N ARG A 131 5.67 18.47 9.22
CA ARG A 131 4.57 18.21 10.17
C ARG A 131 5.01 18.06 11.62
N GLY A 132 6.31 17.89 11.86
CA GLY A 132 6.85 17.66 13.18
C GLY A 132 6.83 18.92 14.05
N LYS A 133 6.71 18.70 15.35
CA LYS A 133 6.91 19.73 16.38
C LYS A 133 8.35 19.64 16.90
N PRO A 134 8.94 20.73 17.42
CA PRO A 134 10.30 20.68 17.97
C PRO A 134 10.51 19.51 18.96
N ASP A 135 11.68 18.88 18.88
CA ASP A 135 12.07 17.71 19.70
C ASP A 135 11.18 16.47 19.52
N CYS A 136 10.42 16.41 18.42
CA CYS A 136 9.71 15.19 18.04
C CYS A 136 10.65 14.18 17.39
N PHE A 137 10.34 12.90 17.55
CA PHE A 137 11.19 11.81 17.08
C PHE A 137 10.41 10.66 16.46
N LEU A 138 11.08 9.91 15.59
CA LEU A 138 10.61 8.63 15.09
C LEU A 138 11.75 7.63 15.00
N VAL A 139 11.43 6.34 15.00
CA VAL A 139 12.39 5.25 14.75
C VAL A 139 12.03 4.55 13.46
N ARG A 140 13.04 4.24 12.67
CA ARG A 140 12.92 3.56 11.37
C ARG A 140 13.99 2.47 11.23
N GLU A 141 13.76 1.53 10.33
CA GLU A 141 14.78 0.56 9.96
C GLU A 141 15.97 1.23 9.28
N SER A 142 17.17 0.68 9.50
CA SER A 142 18.37 1.10 8.79
C SER A 142 18.40 0.46 7.41
N VAL A 143 18.34 1.30 6.37
CA VAL A 143 18.44 0.86 4.96
C VAL A 143 19.81 0.24 4.67
N HIS A 144 20.87 0.74 5.29
CA HIS A 144 22.25 0.34 4.99
C HIS A 144 22.76 -0.80 5.88
N ARG A 145 22.09 -1.07 7.02
CA ARG A 145 22.54 -2.07 7.98
C ARG A 145 21.35 -2.91 8.48
N PRO A 146 21.06 -4.04 7.82
CA PRO A 146 19.99 -4.95 8.23
C PRO A 146 20.08 -5.32 9.71
N GLY A 147 18.92 -5.39 10.39
CA GLY A 147 18.82 -5.63 11.83
C GLY A 147 19.23 -4.45 12.73
N SER A 148 19.67 -3.32 12.16
CA SER A 148 19.87 -2.06 12.88
C SER A 148 18.76 -1.06 12.54
N TYR A 149 18.62 -0.03 13.37
CA TYR A 149 17.58 0.99 13.28
C TYR A 149 18.20 2.38 13.32
N VAL A 150 17.39 3.40 13.06
CA VAL A 150 17.79 4.80 13.14
C VAL A 150 16.73 5.58 13.89
N LEU A 151 17.13 6.26 14.96
CA LEU A 151 16.34 7.28 15.65
C LEU A 151 16.53 8.61 14.92
N SER A 152 15.44 9.15 14.38
CA SER A 152 15.43 10.44 13.68
C SER A 152 14.71 11.46 14.55
N VAL A 153 15.36 12.58 14.87
CA VAL A 153 14.87 13.56 15.85
C VAL A 153 14.92 14.94 15.23
N LEU A 154 13.82 15.70 15.30
CA LEU A 154 13.78 17.10 14.88
C LEU A 154 14.42 17.99 15.96
N THR A 155 15.64 18.45 15.71
CA THR A 155 16.42 19.33 16.59
C THR A 155 16.48 20.72 16.00
N GLY A 156 15.63 21.62 16.50
CA GLY A 156 15.47 22.97 15.93
C GLY A 156 14.92 22.92 14.50
N GLU A 157 15.74 23.28 13.51
CA GLU A 157 15.38 23.28 12.08
C GLU A 157 16.04 22.13 11.29
N GLN A 158 16.72 21.21 11.97
CA GLN A 158 17.41 20.09 11.35
C GLN A 158 16.94 18.76 11.93
N VAL A 159 17.20 17.68 11.22
CA VAL A 159 16.89 16.33 11.69
C VAL A 159 18.19 15.59 11.98
N ALA A 160 18.39 15.25 13.24
CA ALA A 160 19.49 14.40 13.67
C ALA A 160 19.13 12.93 13.40
N HIS A 161 20.08 12.16 12.85
CA HIS A 161 19.93 10.72 12.61
C HIS A 161 20.94 9.93 13.46
N ILE A 162 20.42 9.23 14.47
CA ILE A 162 21.21 8.46 15.43
C ILE A 162 21.05 6.98 15.12
N MET A 163 22.17 6.31 14.85
CA MET A 163 22.17 4.87 14.58
C MET A 163 21.89 4.08 15.85
N ILE A 164 20.93 3.16 15.78
CA ILE A 164 20.67 2.16 16.82
C ILE A 164 21.18 0.81 16.29
N HIS A 165 22.24 0.28 16.89
CA HIS A 165 22.82 -0.99 16.51
C HIS A 165 22.07 -2.16 17.15
N GLY A 166 21.52 -3.05 16.33
CA GLY A 166 21.16 -4.39 16.77
C GLY A 166 22.42 -5.25 16.91
N LYS A 167 22.63 -5.81 18.09
CA LYS A 167 23.77 -6.68 18.40
C LYS A 167 23.40 -8.15 18.18
N PRO A 168 24.38 -9.04 17.92
CA PRO A 168 24.11 -10.47 17.72
C PRO A 168 23.46 -11.18 18.92
N ASN A 169 23.58 -10.62 20.12
CA ASN A 169 22.94 -11.13 21.33
C ASN A 169 21.47 -10.69 21.48
N GLY A 170 20.91 -9.99 20.49
CA GLY A 170 19.53 -9.48 20.52
C GLY A 170 19.36 -8.14 21.22
N MET A 171 20.43 -7.53 21.73
CA MET A 171 20.38 -6.24 22.44
C MET A 171 20.57 -5.05 21.48
N TYR A 172 20.19 -3.86 21.93
CA TYR A 172 20.26 -2.59 21.20
C TYR A 172 21.14 -1.57 21.92
N ASP A 173 21.96 -0.81 21.18
CA ASP A 173 22.67 0.38 21.68
C ASP A 173 22.78 1.48 20.61
N VAL A 174 23.28 2.66 20.99
CA VAL A 174 23.50 3.79 20.07
C VAL A 174 25.00 4.03 19.76
N GLY A 175 25.81 2.96 19.82
CA GLY A 175 27.24 3.01 19.50
C GLY A 175 28.17 3.01 20.72
N GLY A 176 27.62 2.91 21.93
CA GLY A 176 28.35 2.77 23.20
C GLY A 176 27.43 2.97 24.41
N GLY A 177 27.94 2.67 25.61
CA GLY A 177 27.20 2.85 26.87
C GLY A 177 26.24 1.71 27.19
N HIS A 178 25.00 2.07 27.54
CA HIS A 178 23.97 1.11 27.94
C HIS A 178 23.46 0.27 26.75
N GLN A 179 23.17 -1.01 27.04
CA GLN A 179 22.50 -1.92 26.12
C GLN A 179 21.10 -2.22 26.62
N PHE A 180 20.15 -2.33 25.70
CA PHE A 180 18.73 -2.50 26.00
C PHE A 180 18.19 -3.76 25.34
N SER A 181 17.21 -4.41 25.97
CA SER A 181 16.62 -5.65 25.43
C SER A 181 15.57 -5.39 24.36
N SER A 182 15.02 -4.18 24.33
CA SER A 182 14.04 -3.74 23.32
C SER A 182 14.28 -2.30 22.87
N LEU A 183 13.77 -1.95 21.69
CA LEU A 183 13.75 -0.56 21.23
C LEU A 183 12.95 0.34 22.17
N LYS A 184 11.87 -0.18 22.78
CA LYS A 184 11.06 0.57 23.73
C LYS A 184 11.87 1.01 24.95
N GLU A 185 12.58 0.08 25.59
CA GLU A 185 13.44 0.41 26.74
C GLU A 185 14.53 1.42 26.38
N LEU A 186 15.12 1.29 25.18
CA LEU A 186 16.11 2.25 24.67
C LEU A 186 15.51 3.65 24.56
N ILE A 187 14.33 3.78 23.95
CA ILE A 187 13.65 5.07 23.77
C ILE A 187 13.19 5.65 25.11
N ASP A 188 12.63 4.84 26.01
CA ASP A 188 12.21 5.27 27.35
C ASP A 188 13.41 5.82 28.14
N PHE A 189 14.58 5.19 28.03
CA PHE A 189 15.82 5.68 28.65
C PHE A 189 16.25 7.04 28.10
N TYR A 190 16.34 7.19 26.78
CA TYR A 190 16.81 8.43 26.14
C TYR A 190 15.76 9.56 26.14
N THR A 191 14.50 9.25 26.42
CA THR A 191 13.47 10.25 26.74
C THR A 191 13.78 10.96 28.06
N ASN A 192 14.33 10.22 29.03
CA ASN A 192 14.70 10.76 30.34
C ASN A 192 16.17 11.23 30.41
N THR A 193 16.99 10.82 29.46
CA THR A 193 18.43 11.11 29.42
C THR A 193 18.82 11.66 28.04
N PRO A 194 18.82 12.99 27.85
CA PRO A 194 19.13 13.58 26.55
C PRO A 194 20.53 13.20 26.04
N MET A 195 20.66 13.02 24.73
CA MET A 195 21.94 12.72 24.09
C MET A 195 22.68 14.00 23.74
N VAL A 196 24.00 13.93 23.63
CA VAL A 196 24.85 15.07 23.26
C VAL A 196 25.53 14.79 21.92
N GLU A 197 25.35 15.69 20.96
CA GLU A 197 26.03 15.66 19.66
C GLU A 197 27.52 16.05 19.79
N LYS A 198 28.33 15.68 18.79
CA LYS A 198 29.77 16.00 18.77
C LYS A 198 30.07 17.50 18.79
N ASN A 199 29.13 18.33 18.32
CA ASN A 199 29.21 19.79 18.33
C ASN A 199 28.76 20.41 19.68
N GLY A 200 28.36 19.58 20.66
CA GLY A 200 27.82 20.02 21.95
C GLY A 200 26.32 20.30 21.98
N GLY A 201 25.60 20.09 20.87
CA GLY A 201 24.15 20.20 20.80
C GLY A 201 23.43 19.11 21.60
N LEU A 202 22.29 19.44 22.20
CA LEU A 202 21.47 18.50 22.95
C LEU A 202 20.40 17.90 22.03
N VAL A 203 20.27 16.58 22.02
CA VAL A 203 19.18 15.86 21.37
C VAL A 203 18.23 15.35 22.45
N SER A 204 17.07 16.00 22.53
CA SER A 204 16.00 15.63 23.46
C SER A 204 14.88 14.91 22.73
N LEU A 205 14.36 13.84 23.33
CA LEU A 205 13.18 13.13 22.83
C LEU A 205 11.99 13.57 23.67
N LYS A 206 11.18 14.50 23.19
CA LYS A 206 10.04 15.03 23.98
C LYS A 206 8.73 14.38 23.63
N GLN A 207 8.49 14.15 22.34
CA GLN A 207 7.22 13.65 21.86
C GLN A 207 7.40 12.73 20.66
N PRO A 208 6.67 11.62 20.59
CA PRO A 208 6.73 10.75 19.43
C PRO A 208 6.09 11.43 18.22
N PHE A 209 6.65 11.21 17.05
CA PHE A 209 6.02 11.45 15.75
C PHE A 209 5.36 10.13 15.34
N ASN A 210 4.05 10.04 15.52
CA ASN A 210 3.31 8.79 15.43
C ASN A 210 3.09 8.33 13.98
N ALA A 211 3.14 7.02 13.77
CA ALA A 211 2.83 6.36 12.52
C ALA A 211 1.38 5.87 12.51
N THR A 212 0.68 6.12 11.40
CA THR A 212 -0.63 5.52 11.09
C THR A 212 -0.48 4.19 10.35
N ARG A 213 0.74 3.84 9.92
CA ARG A 213 1.07 2.55 9.31
C ARG A 213 1.38 1.51 10.39
N PHE A 214 0.75 0.35 10.30
CA PHE A 214 1.01 -0.80 11.18
C PHE A 214 0.86 -2.13 10.42
N ASN A 215 1.21 -3.25 11.06
CA ASN A 215 0.96 -4.58 10.52
C ASN A 215 -0.50 -4.99 10.75
N VAL A 216 -1.19 -5.47 9.74
CA VAL A 216 -2.61 -5.90 9.86
C VAL A 216 -2.78 -6.98 10.94
N SER A 217 -1.78 -7.84 11.17
CA SER A 217 -1.85 -8.86 12.24
C SER A 217 -1.90 -8.27 13.65
N THR A 218 -1.53 -6.99 13.83
CA THR A 218 -1.54 -6.30 15.13
C THR A 218 -2.67 -5.28 15.23
N ILE A 219 -3.70 -5.36 14.37
CA ILE A 219 -4.81 -4.40 14.36
C ILE A 219 -5.51 -4.29 15.72
N ASP A 220 -5.74 -5.41 16.41
CA ASP A 220 -6.40 -5.40 17.73
C ASP A 220 -5.56 -4.63 18.77
N GLN A 221 -4.24 -4.80 18.73
CA GLN A 221 -3.31 -4.08 19.62
C GLN A 221 -3.31 -2.59 19.29
N ARG A 222 -3.35 -2.25 17.99
CA ARG A 222 -3.42 -0.87 17.52
C ARG A 222 -4.70 -0.17 17.99
N MET A 223 -5.84 -0.85 17.88
CA MET A 223 -7.12 -0.34 18.37
C MET A 223 -7.05 -0.09 19.87
N HIS A 224 -6.56 -1.07 20.64
CA HIS A 224 -6.44 -0.93 22.09
C HIS A 224 -5.50 0.21 22.52
N GLN A 225 -4.45 0.48 21.74
CA GLN A 225 -3.55 1.61 21.96
C GLN A 225 -4.24 2.95 21.73
N LEU A 226 -4.98 3.09 20.63
CA LEU A 226 -5.73 4.32 20.31
C LEU A 226 -6.86 4.60 21.31
N GLU A 227 -7.45 3.55 21.89
CA GLU A 227 -8.46 3.68 22.96
C GLU A 227 -7.87 4.22 24.26
N GLN A 228 -6.62 3.87 24.57
CA GLN A 228 -5.97 4.20 25.83
C GLN A 228 -5.20 5.52 25.83
N GLU A 229 -4.91 6.06 24.65
CA GLU A 229 -4.20 7.34 24.56
C GLU A 229 -5.02 8.48 25.18
N ASN A 230 -4.32 9.35 25.91
CA ASN A 230 -4.86 10.46 26.71
C ASN A 230 -5.90 10.03 27.75
N GLY A 231 -5.44 9.47 28.89
CA GLY A 231 -6.22 9.08 30.08
C GLY A 231 -7.16 10.15 30.72
N HIS A 232 -7.46 11.23 30.02
CA HIS A 232 -8.50 12.21 30.29
C HIS A 232 -9.77 11.91 29.46
N GLY A 233 -10.44 10.80 29.80
CA GLY A 233 -11.89 10.65 29.64
C GLY A 233 -12.49 10.78 28.24
N SER A 234 -12.36 9.73 27.43
CA SER A 234 -13.45 9.25 26.52
C SER A 234 -13.14 7.90 25.86
N GLY A 235 -11.92 7.35 26.00
CA GLY A 235 -11.54 6.09 25.36
C GLY A 235 -11.41 6.18 23.83
N LEU A 236 -11.45 7.38 23.26
CA LEU A 236 -11.45 7.64 21.81
C LEU A 236 -10.41 8.69 21.39
N ALA A 237 -9.57 9.16 22.33
CA ALA A 237 -8.74 10.34 22.08
C ALA A 237 -7.61 10.06 21.07
N GLY A 238 -7.03 8.85 21.02
CA GLY A 238 -6.08 8.48 19.97
C GLY A 238 -6.74 8.43 18.59
N PHE A 239 -7.96 7.87 18.48
CA PHE A 239 -8.71 7.88 17.21
C PHE A 239 -9.07 9.30 16.75
N LEU A 240 -9.46 10.16 17.69
CA LEU A 240 -9.80 11.55 17.40
C LEU A 240 -8.56 12.33 16.92
N GLU A 241 -7.42 12.14 17.57
CA GLU A 241 -6.12 12.71 17.14
C GLU A 241 -5.83 12.36 15.67
N GLU A 242 -5.85 11.07 15.32
CA GLU A 242 -5.57 10.66 13.93
C GLU A 242 -6.62 11.16 12.94
N PHE A 243 -7.88 11.23 13.35
CA PHE A 243 -8.97 11.76 12.53
C PHE A 243 -8.81 13.26 12.28
N GLU A 244 -8.40 14.03 13.28
CA GLU A 244 -8.14 15.47 13.15
C GLU A 244 -6.92 15.76 12.27
N GLU A 245 -5.87 14.94 12.34
CA GLU A 245 -4.72 15.03 11.45
C GLU A 245 -5.13 14.87 9.97
N LEU A 246 -6.03 13.94 9.66
CA LEU A 246 -6.58 13.78 8.31
C LEU A 246 -7.34 15.04 7.82
N HIS A 247 -7.98 15.79 8.71
CA HIS A 247 -8.70 17.02 8.36
C HIS A 247 -7.76 18.20 8.08
N GLN A 248 -6.57 18.19 8.66
CA GLN A 248 -5.55 19.23 8.46
C GLN A 248 -4.82 19.08 7.13
N GLU A 249 -4.84 17.89 6.51
CA GLU A 249 -4.39 17.72 5.13
C GLU A 249 -5.32 18.48 4.18
N THR A 250 -5.00 19.74 3.89
CA THR A 250 -5.78 20.60 2.99
C THR A 250 -5.65 20.16 1.53
N HIS A 251 -6.28 19.04 1.17
CA HIS A 251 -6.45 18.56 -0.21
C HIS A 251 -7.40 19.47 -1.02
N VAL A 252 -8.02 20.48 -0.41
CA VAL A 252 -9.01 21.33 -1.09
C VAL A 252 -8.36 22.39 -1.99
N LYS A 253 -7.12 22.82 -1.71
CA LYS A 253 -6.51 23.96 -2.42
C LYS A 253 -6.19 23.68 -3.90
N ASN A 254 -6.02 22.42 -4.30
CA ASN A 254 -5.60 22.03 -5.65
C ASN A 254 -6.66 21.25 -6.44
N ASN A 255 -7.88 21.13 -5.93
CA ASN A 255 -8.92 20.28 -6.53
C ASN A 255 -10.18 21.11 -6.88
N PRO A 256 -10.27 21.64 -8.12
CA PRO A 256 -11.41 22.43 -8.56
C PRO A 256 -12.68 21.58 -8.68
N ARG A 257 -13.83 22.26 -8.56
CA ARG A 257 -15.20 21.69 -8.58
C ARG A 257 -16.14 22.56 -9.42
N VAL A 258 -15.61 23.19 -10.47
CA VAL A 258 -16.26 24.25 -11.25
C VAL A 258 -17.52 23.71 -11.92
N GLU A 259 -17.48 22.50 -12.48
CA GLU A 259 -18.61 21.91 -13.21
C GLU A 259 -19.83 21.72 -12.30
N GLY A 260 -19.60 21.32 -11.05
CA GLY A 260 -20.66 21.16 -10.07
C GLY A 260 -21.32 22.48 -9.62
N TYR A 261 -20.64 23.61 -9.78
CA TYR A 261 -21.18 24.93 -9.43
C TYR A 261 -22.00 25.59 -10.54
N GLN A 262 -21.93 25.07 -11.77
CA GLN A 262 -22.66 25.59 -12.92
C GLN A 262 -24.16 25.64 -12.63
N SER A 263 -24.82 26.73 -13.03
CA SER A 263 -26.23 26.97 -12.69
C SER A 263 -27.16 25.85 -13.16
N TYR A 264 -26.88 25.27 -14.33
CA TYR A 264 -27.62 24.16 -14.95
C TYR A 264 -27.31 22.76 -14.38
N ASN A 265 -26.36 22.67 -13.43
CA ASN A 265 -26.03 21.43 -12.71
C ASN A 265 -26.47 21.45 -11.24
N ARG A 266 -26.96 22.58 -10.73
CA ARG A 266 -27.25 22.78 -9.30
C ARG A 266 -28.30 21.82 -8.74
N ASP A 267 -29.35 21.58 -9.50
CA ASP A 267 -30.47 20.70 -9.16
C ASP A 267 -30.16 19.21 -9.37
N LYS A 268 -29.09 18.91 -10.11
CA LYS A 268 -28.50 17.56 -10.22
C LYS A 268 -27.66 17.20 -8.99
N ASN A 269 -27.41 18.14 -8.07
CA ASN A 269 -26.67 17.93 -6.82
C ASN A 269 -27.60 17.81 -5.62
N ARG A 270 -27.44 16.74 -4.81
CA ARG A 270 -28.19 16.55 -3.57
C ARG A 270 -27.83 17.57 -2.50
N TYR A 271 -26.56 17.97 -2.44
CA TYR A 271 -26.06 18.95 -1.49
C TYR A 271 -25.27 20.04 -2.21
N LYS A 272 -25.58 21.30 -1.90
CA LYS A 272 -25.00 22.49 -2.56
C LYS A 272 -23.46 22.54 -2.54
N HIS A 273 -22.84 22.02 -1.50
CA HIS A 273 -21.40 22.16 -1.25
C HIS A 273 -20.61 20.84 -1.34
N ILE A 274 -21.29 19.72 -1.66
CA ILE A 274 -20.67 18.41 -1.88
C ILE A 274 -20.75 18.13 -3.38
N LEU A 275 -19.68 18.49 -4.07
CA LEU A 275 -19.57 18.50 -5.53
C LEU A 275 -18.39 17.64 -5.95
N PRO A 276 -18.44 17.00 -7.13
CA PRO A 276 -17.36 16.17 -7.61
C PRO A 276 -16.14 17.02 -7.94
N PHE A 277 -14.95 16.46 -7.78
CA PHE A 277 -13.74 17.09 -8.31
C PHE A 277 -13.69 16.99 -9.83
N ASP A 278 -13.34 18.07 -10.52
CA ASP A 278 -13.41 18.14 -11.98
C ASP A 278 -12.46 17.13 -12.65
N TRP A 279 -11.30 16.86 -12.04
CA TRP A 279 -10.24 16.02 -12.64
C TRP A 279 -10.54 14.52 -12.63
N SER A 280 -11.43 14.05 -11.75
CA SER A 280 -11.86 12.64 -11.66
C SER A 280 -13.35 12.47 -11.91
N GLN A 281 -14.03 13.50 -12.39
CA GLN A 281 -15.46 13.46 -12.61
C GLN A 281 -15.83 12.44 -13.69
N VAL A 282 -16.95 11.74 -13.49
CA VAL A 282 -17.57 10.94 -14.54
C VAL A 282 -18.33 11.87 -15.50
N LYS A 283 -17.96 11.84 -16.78
CA LYS A 283 -18.66 12.58 -17.85
C LYS A 283 -19.49 11.60 -18.69
N LEU A 284 -20.74 11.95 -18.96
CA LEU A 284 -21.63 11.13 -19.80
C LEU A 284 -21.37 11.45 -21.28
N PHE A 285 -21.07 10.43 -22.07
CA PHE A 285 -20.66 10.57 -23.47
C PHE A 285 -21.83 10.79 -24.43
N ASP A 286 -23.03 10.37 -24.02
CA ASP A 286 -24.28 10.47 -24.77
C ASP A 286 -25.11 11.71 -24.36
N GLY A 287 -24.48 12.72 -23.76
CA GLY A 287 -25.15 13.98 -23.43
C GLY A 287 -25.58 14.72 -24.70
N ASP A 288 -26.79 15.27 -24.68
CA ASP A 288 -27.28 16.15 -25.73
C ASP A 288 -26.40 17.41 -25.82
N PRO A 289 -25.69 17.65 -26.93
CA PRO A 289 -24.84 18.82 -27.11
C PRO A 289 -25.59 20.16 -27.01
N ASP A 290 -26.90 20.15 -27.25
CA ASP A 290 -27.77 21.33 -27.20
C ASP A 290 -28.31 21.61 -25.79
N GLU A 291 -28.16 20.66 -24.85
CA GLU A 291 -28.60 20.80 -23.46
C GLU A 291 -27.40 20.97 -22.50
N PRO A 292 -27.18 22.18 -21.94
CA PRO A 292 -26.09 22.42 -21.00
C PRO A 292 -26.14 21.49 -19.77
N GLY A 293 -25.05 20.77 -19.53
CA GLY A 293 -24.90 19.83 -18.41
C GLY A 293 -25.56 18.48 -18.63
N SER A 294 -25.98 18.14 -19.85
CA SER A 294 -26.45 16.79 -20.22
C SER A 294 -25.38 15.70 -20.06
N ASP A 295 -24.11 16.12 -19.96
CA ASP A 295 -22.92 15.31 -19.69
C ASP A 295 -22.59 15.20 -18.19
N TYR A 296 -23.31 15.90 -17.32
CA TYR A 296 -23.01 16.03 -15.90
C TYR A 296 -23.71 14.99 -15.02
N ILE A 297 -22.92 14.37 -14.14
CA ILE A 297 -23.39 13.65 -12.96
C ILE A 297 -22.48 13.95 -11.76
N ASN A 298 -23.04 14.00 -10.55
CA ASN A 298 -22.28 14.14 -9.30
C ASN A 298 -21.68 12.78 -8.89
N ALA A 299 -20.60 12.42 -9.58
CA ALA A 299 -19.84 11.20 -9.37
C ALA A 299 -18.36 11.38 -9.73
N ASN A 300 -17.49 10.65 -9.03
CA ASN A 300 -16.06 10.60 -9.32
C ASN A 300 -15.57 9.16 -9.47
N TYR A 301 -14.63 8.95 -10.39
CA TYR A 301 -13.82 7.74 -10.43
C TYR A 301 -12.89 7.70 -9.22
N ILE A 302 -12.93 6.60 -8.48
CA ILE A 302 -12.02 6.31 -7.38
C ILE A 302 -11.06 5.22 -7.83
N SER A 303 -9.79 5.59 -7.96
CA SER A 303 -8.69 4.71 -8.35
C SER A 303 -7.75 4.46 -7.19
N TRP A 304 -7.16 3.27 -7.14
CA TRP A 304 -6.07 2.98 -6.20
C TRP A 304 -4.86 3.87 -6.50
N PRO A 305 -4.26 4.55 -5.49
CA PRO A 305 -3.08 5.39 -5.70
C PRO A 305 -1.93 4.60 -6.33
N VAL A 306 -1.34 5.11 -7.40
CA VAL A 306 -0.31 4.42 -8.20
C VAL A 306 0.88 3.96 -7.36
N HIS A 307 1.31 4.73 -6.35
CA HIS A 307 2.42 4.38 -5.45
C HIS A 307 2.10 3.21 -4.50
N LEU A 308 0.83 3.01 -4.13
CA LEU A 308 0.36 1.79 -3.43
C LEU A 308 0.14 0.63 -4.42
N THR A 309 0.26 0.90 -5.71
CA THR A 309 0.18 -0.07 -6.82
C THR A 309 1.58 -0.47 -7.30
N GLU A 310 2.61 0.35 -7.14
CA GLU A 310 4.00 0.04 -7.57
C GLU A 310 4.59 -1.17 -6.85
N SER A 311 4.17 -1.45 -5.61
CA SER A 311 4.51 -2.72 -4.93
C SER A 311 3.82 -3.96 -5.54
N LEU A 312 2.89 -3.76 -6.48
CA LEU A 312 2.03 -4.79 -7.08
C LEU A 312 2.05 -4.79 -8.62
N SER A 313 2.51 -3.73 -9.29
CA SER A 313 2.60 -3.62 -10.76
C SER A 313 4.01 -3.22 -11.20
N ASN A 314 4.75 -4.20 -11.71
CA ASN A 314 6.05 -4.00 -12.36
C ASN A 314 5.95 -3.22 -13.68
N GLY A 315 6.90 -2.32 -13.89
CA GLY A 315 7.76 -2.39 -15.07
C GLY A 315 7.24 -1.92 -16.43
N SER A 316 6.17 -1.16 -16.52
CA SER A 316 5.94 -0.29 -17.68
C SER A 316 6.18 1.16 -17.27
N SER A 317 7.19 1.78 -17.89
CA SER A 317 7.45 3.22 -17.76
C SER A 317 6.17 3.98 -18.08
N PHE A 318 5.56 4.64 -17.09
CA PHE A 318 4.37 5.45 -17.32
C PHE A 318 4.79 6.88 -17.65
N SER A 319 4.83 7.20 -18.94
CA SER A 319 4.59 8.59 -19.37
C SER A 319 3.16 8.95 -18.96
N SER A 320 3.00 10.14 -18.39
CA SER A 320 1.72 10.77 -18.06
C SER A 320 0.75 10.71 -19.25
N VAL A 321 -0.16 9.74 -19.26
CA VAL A 321 -1.22 9.66 -20.27
C VAL A 321 -2.24 10.73 -19.94
N LYS A 322 -2.17 11.84 -20.67
CA LYS A 322 -3.30 12.78 -20.79
C LYS A 322 -4.39 12.08 -21.61
N TYR A 323 -5.58 11.92 -21.02
CA TYR A 323 -6.75 11.43 -21.74
C TYR A 323 -7.13 12.43 -22.84
N SER A 324 -7.18 11.96 -24.09
CA SER A 324 -7.85 12.64 -25.20
C SER A 324 -9.06 11.80 -25.63
N PRO A 325 -10.20 12.41 -26.02
CA PRO A 325 -11.39 11.67 -26.41
C PRO A 325 -11.18 10.96 -27.76
N ILE A 326 -11.74 9.75 -27.90
CA ILE A 326 -11.78 9.00 -29.16
C ILE A 326 -12.82 9.65 -30.06
N ALA A 327 -12.38 10.14 -31.24
CA ALA A 327 -13.26 10.69 -32.27
C ALA A 327 -14.04 9.59 -33.01
N SER A 328 -15.27 9.94 -33.35
CA SER A 328 -16.24 9.20 -34.17
C SER A 328 -15.69 8.75 -35.52
N VAL A 329 -16.07 7.55 -35.97
CA VAL A 329 -15.93 7.12 -37.37
C VAL A 329 -17.31 6.94 -37.99
N SER A 330 -17.58 7.72 -39.03
CA SER A 330 -18.73 7.66 -39.92
C SER A 330 -18.50 6.72 -41.12
N ASP A 331 -19.57 6.08 -41.58
CA ASP A 331 -19.66 5.21 -42.76
C ASP A 331 -19.21 5.86 -44.08
N VAL A 332 -18.51 5.10 -44.94
CA VAL A 332 -18.62 5.20 -46.41
C VAL A 332 -18.34 3.85 -47.09
N ASN A 333 -19.28 3.42 -47.94
CA ASN A 333 -19.22 2.30 -48.90
C ASN A 333 -18.19 2.51 -50.03
N ASN A 334 -17.48 1.46 -50.46
CA ASN A 334 -17.43 1.09 -51.88
C ASN A 334 -16.77 -0.28 -52.15
N SER A 335 -17.34 -0.99 -53.12
CA SER A 335 -16.96 -2.28 -53.66
C SER A 335 -15.97 -2.16 -54.82
N GLN A 336 -14.92 -3.00 -54.87
CA GLN A 336 -14.31 -3.49 -56.13
C GLN A 336 -13.30 -4.62 -55.89
N GLN A 337 -13.17 -5.46 -56.91
CA GLN A 337 -12.58 -6.80 -56.97
C GLN A 337 -11.05 -6.85 -57.18
N CYS A 338 -10.46 -7.95 -56.69
CA CYS A 338 -9.43 -8.81 -57.32
C CYS A 338 -7.90 -8.49 -57.29
N THR A 339 -7.19 -9.53 -56.81
CA THR A 339 -5.93 -10.17 -57.29
C THR A 339 -4.54 -9.72 -56.80
N ASN A 340 -3.90 -10.68 -56.12
CA ASN A 340 -2.47 -11.08 -56.05
C ASN A 340 -1.36 -10.03 -56.23
N SER A 341 -0.56 -9.83 -55.18
CA SER A 341 0.87 -10.20 -55.15
C SER A 341 1.52 -9.87 -53.80
N ILE A 342 2.45 -10.72 -53.39
CA ILE A 342 3.12 -10.76 -52.09
C ILE A 342 4.23 -9.69 -52.02
N THR A 343 4.33 -8.91 -50.95
CA THR A 343 5.61 -8.58 -50.27
C THR A 343 5.41 -7.86 -48.92
N THR A 344 6.06 -8.44 -47.90
CA THR A 344 6.68 -7.86 -46.69
C THR A 344 5.89 -7.12 -45.59
N SER A 345 6.11 -7.64 -44.37
CA SER A 345 6.14 -7.00 -43.03
C SER A 345 4.86 -6.38 -42.45
N SER A 346 4.31 -7.02 -41.41
CA SER A 346 3.69 -6.33 -40.27
C SER A 346 3.32 -7.29 -39.13
N ASN A 347 3.49 -6.81 -37.90
CA ASN A 347 3.19 -7.38 -36.58
C ASN A 347 1.91 -8.22 -36.48
N PRO A 348 1.81 -9.18 -35.53
CA PRO A 348 0.58 -9.89 -35.27
C PRO A 348 -0.50 -8.95 -34.68
N PRO A 349 -1.80 -9.21 -34.95
CA PRO A 349 -2.88 -8.31 -34.56
C PRO A 349 -3.17 -8.43 -33.06
N LEU A 350 -3.18 -7.28 -32.37
CA LEU A 350 -3.72 -7.16 -31.02
C LEU A 350 -5.23 -7.41 -31.08
N THR A 351 -5.66 -8.53 -30.50
CA THR A 351 -7.06 -8.77 -30.18
C THR A 351 -7.49 -7.79 -29.07
N PRO A 352 -8.63 -7.10 -29.18
CA PRO A 352 -9.13 -6.26 -28.11
C PRO A 352 -9.70 -7.17 -27.01
N ASN A 353 -8.95 -7.32 -25.93
CA ASN A 353 -9.37 -8.10 -24.77
C ASN A 353 -10.48 -7.31 -24.04
N ASN A 354 -11.74 -7.64 -24.32
CA ASN A 354 -12.94 -6.97 -23.77
C ASN A 354 -13.07 -7.00 -22.23
N SER A 355 -12.21 -7.76 -21.55
CA SER A 355 -12.10 -7.82 -20.09
C SER A 355 -11.21 -6.73 -19.47
N ALA A 356 -10.48 -5.95 -20.29
CA ALA A 356 -9.58 -4.89 -19.82
C ALA A 356 -10.29 -3.60 -19.36
N ALA A 357 -11.59 -3.42 -19.67
CA ALA A 357 -12.32 -2.20 -19.33
C ALA A 357 -12.62 -2.08 -17.81
N PHE A 358 -12.79 -3.21 -17.12
CA PHE A 358 -13.17 -3.25 -15.71
C PHE A 358 -11.98 -3.23 -14.74
N PHE A 359 -10.83 -3.68 -15.20
CA PHE A 359 -9.65 -3.91 -14.39
C PHE A 359 -8.46 -3.15 -14.97
N PHE A 360 -8.05 -2.05 -14.33
CA PHE A 360 -6.73 -1.51 -14.59
C PHE A 360 -5.71 -2.36 -13.83
N ASN A 361 -4.85 -3.09 -14.53
CA ASN A 361 -3.87 -4.01 -13.93
C ASN A 361 -4.48 -5.07 -12.96
N GLY A 362 -5.69 -5.56 -13.21
CA GLY A 362 -6.32 -6.57 -12.36
C GLY A 362 -6.92 -6.05 -11.04
N LYS A 363 -7.07 -4.73 -10.86
CA LYS A 363 -7.67 -4.13 -9.66
C LYS A 363 -9.02 -3.47 -9.92
N PRO A 364 -9.96 -3.50 -8.96
CA PRO A 364 -11.28 -2.89 -9.10
C PRO A 364 -11.18 -1.37 -9.18
N ARG A 365 -11.95 -0.78 -10.11
CA ARG A 365 -12.22 0.67 -10.17
C ARG A 365 -13.57 0.92 -9.54
N TYR A 366 -13.68 1.92 -8.68
CA TYR A 366 -14.94 2.29 -8.05
C TYR A 366 -15.44 3.61 -8.61
N ILE A 367 -16.74 3.82 -8.59
CA ILE A 367 -17.36 5.12 -8.81
C ILE A 367 -18.08 5.49 -7.52
N ALA A 368 -17.67 6.59 -6.92
CA ALA A 368 -18.39 7.18 -5.79
C ALA A 368 -19.39 8.20 -6.36
N THR A 369 -20.67 8.01 -6.08
CA THR A 369 -21.76 8.90 -6.52
C THR A 369 -22.70 9.20 -5.36
N GLN A 370 -23.36 10.36 -5.39
CA GLN A 370 -24.46 10.66 -4.47
C GLN A 370 -25.66 9.73 -4.69
N GLY A 371 -26.56 9.66 -3.71
CA GLY A 371 -27.89 9.08 -3.92
C GLY A 371 -28.67 9.89 -4.96
N ALA A 372 -29.20 9.23 -5.99
CA ALA A 372 -29.83 9.92 -7.13
C ALA A 372 -30.98 10.82 -6.67
N VAL A 373 -31.09 11.99 -7.31
CA VAL A 373 -32.22 12.92 -7.17
C VAL A 373 -33.09 12.83 -8.42
N VAL A 374 -34.29 13.42 -8.38
CA VAL A 374 -35.26 13.36 -9.49
C VAL A 374 -34.61 13.74 -10.83
N ASN A 375 -33.85 14.84 -10.86
CA ASN A 375 -33.24 15.39 -12.07
C ASN A 375 -31.92 14.69 -12.46
N SER A 376 -31.52 13.62 -11.76
CA SER A 376 -30.29 12.86 -12.05
C SER A 376 -30.53 11.35 -12.23
N GLN A 377 -31.78 10.89 -12.28
CA GLN A 377 -32.09 9.45 -12.38
C GLN A 377 -31.67 8.87 -13.73
N ASP A 378 -31.94 9.58 -14.81
CA ASP A 378 -31.54 9.18 -16.17
C ASP A 378 -30.02 9.15 -16.31
N ALA A 379 -29.36 10.25 -15.92
CA ALA A 379 -27.91 10.37 -15.84
C ALA A 379 -27.26 9.21 -15.06
N PHE A 380 -27.87 8.77 -13.95
CA PHE A 380 -27.38 7.62 -13.17
C PHE A 380 -27.37 6.34 -14.00
N TRP A 381 -28.44 6.03 -14.73
CA TRP A 381 -28.49 4.83 -15.56
C TRP A 381 -27.57 4.90 -16.78
N ARG A 382 -27.46 6.07 -17.40
CA ARG A 382 -26.50 6.32 -18.49
C ARG A 382 -25.07 6.08 -18.01
N MET A 383 -24.71 6.55 -16.82
CA MET A 383 -23.43 6.23 -16.19
C MET A 383 -23.22 4.72 -16.02
N ILE A 384 -24.18 4.01 -15.42
CA ILE A 384 -24.08 2.56 -15.20
C ILE A 384 -23.87 1.81 -16.52
N TRP A 385 -24.64 2.18 -17.55
CA TRP A 385 -24.56 1.57 -18.87
C TRP A 385 -23.22 1.87 -19.57
N GLN A 386 -22.82 3.14 -19.61
CA GLN A 386 -21.55 3.60 -20.19
C GLN A 386 -20.36 2.89 -19.57
N GLU A 387 -20.31 2.84 -18.24
CA GLU A 387 -19.23 2.24 -17.47
C GLU A 387 -19.36 0.71 -17.39
N LYS A 388 -20.40 0.15 -18.00
CA LYS A 388 -20.74 -1.28 -18.01
C LYS A 388 -20.82 -1.88 -16.60
N SER A 389 -21.18 -1.06 -15.61
CA SER A 389 -21.12 -1.45 -14.19
C SER A 389 -22.11 -2.58 -13.89
N ALA A 390 -21.59 -3.73 -13.47
CA ALA A 390 -22.38 -4.92 -13.18
C ALA A 390 -22.89 -5.00 -11.73
N VAL A 391 -22.30 -4.21 -10.82
CA VAL A 391 -22.62 -4.23 -9.38
C VAL A 391 -22.86 -2.81 -8.89
N ILE A 392 -23.96 -2.61 -8.17
CA ILE A 392 -24.28 -1.35 -7.49
C ILE A 392 -24.38 -1.64 -5.99
N VAL A 393 -23.65 -0.87 -5.18
CA VAL A 393 -23.67 -0.99 -3.71
C VAL A 393 -24.34 0.25 -3.12
N MET A 394 -25.54 0.07 -2.54
CA MET A 394 -26.27 1.15 -1.86
C MET A 394 -26.12 1.00 -0.34
N ILE A 395 -25.50 1.98 0.31
CA ILE A 395 -25.17 1.96 1.74
C ILE A 395 -26.18 2.73 2.63
N THR A 396 -27.38 3.02 2.12
CA THR A 396 -28.43 3.77 2.83
C THR A 396 -29.80 3.20 2.50
N LYS A 397 -30.78 3.37 3.41
CA LYS A 397 -32.20 3.08 3.12
C LYS A 397 -32.79 4.22 2.30
N ILE A 398 -33.80 3.99 1.45
CA ILE A 398 -34.47 5.05 0.66
C ILE A 398 -34.91 6.25 1.51
N MET A 399 -35.38 5.98 2.73
CA MET A 399 -35.85 7.00 3.64
C MET A 399 -35.25 6.78 5.03
N GLU A 400 -34.66 7.83 5.57
CA GLU A 400 -34.12 7.85 6.93
C GLU A 400 -34.66 9.07 7.67
N ARG A 401 -35.25 8.85 8.85
CA ARG A 401 -35.83 9.92 9.69
C ARG A 401 -36.80 10.85 8.93
N GLY A 402 -37.59 10.28 8.02
CA GLY A 402 -38.59 11.01 7.21
C GLY A 402 -38.01 11.81 6.03
N ARG A 403 -36.72 11.63 5.68
CA ARG A 403 -36.08 12.29 4.53
C ARG A 403 -35.64 11.26 3.50
N PHE A 404 -35.88 11.55 2.22
CA PHE A 404 -35.44 10.71 1.10
C PHE A 404 -33.93 10.83 0.86
N THR A 405 -33.23 9.70 0.91
CA THR A 405 -31.78 9.58 0.69
C THR A 405 -31.45 9.25 -0.78
N SER A 406 -32.41 8.70 -1.53
CA SER A 406 -32.35 8.38 -2.95
C SER A 406 -33.76 8.33 -3.55
N THR A 407 -33.89 8.64 -4.85
CA THR A 407 -35.16 8.52 -5.59
C THR A 407 -35.23 7.28 -6.50
N LEU A 408 -34.25 6.37 -6.41
CA LEU A 408 -34.18 5.20 -7.29
C LEU A 408 -35.28 4.16 -6.96
N PRO A 409 -36.03 3.67 -7.95
CA PRO A 409 -37.23 2.86 -7.72
C PRO A 409 -36.97 1.44 -7.23
N TRP A 410 -35.81 0.83 -7.55
CA TRP A 410 -35.44 -0.53 -7.12
C TRP A 410 -34.88 -0.59 -5.69
N ALA A 411 -34.69 0.55 -5.03
CA ALA A 411 -34.29 0.57 -3.63
C ALA A 411 -35.42 0.13 -2.68
N ASN A 412 -36.62 -0.17 -3.22
CA ASN A 412 -37.79 -0.72 -2.52
C ASN A 412 -37.80 -2.27 -2.46
N LEU A 413 -36.78 -2.95 -3.00
CA LEU A 413 -36.66 -4.41 -2.99
C LEU A 413 -35.93 -4.94 -1.75
#